data_AF-A0A4U7BGB4-F1
#
_entry.id   AF-A0A4U7BGB4-F1
#
_cell.length_a   1.000
_cell.length_b   1.000
_cell.length_c   1.000
_cell.angle_alpha   90.00
_cell.angle_beta   90.00
_cell.angle_gamma   90.00
#
_symmetry.space_group_name_H-M   'P 1'
#
loop_
_entity.id
_entity.type
_entity.pdbx_description
1 polymer ?
#
loop_
_entity_poly.entity_id
_entity_poly.type
_entity_poly.pdbx_seq_one_letter_code
_entity_poly.pdbx_strand_id
1 'polypeptide(L)'
;MFMGHWLMGIFFYVMMGVAVWIEGISSLQEFGVHLDQLKFVPPTPRTFISFVIFVLASGVQRDCHGYLSSLKQYSVPDHPVFQSVVCPHYLAECLIYLAIALQAAPQGAIVNRTILCALVFVAVNLGVTADGTKTWYAEKFGSESVEGKWRMVPYVW
;
A
#
# COMPACT_ATOMS: atom_id res chain seq x y z
N MET A 1 -6.31 10.12 -17.18
CA MET A 1 -5.32 9.03 -17.00
C MET A 1 -4.77 8.63 -18.35
N PHE A 2 -3.47 8.44 -18.46
CA PHE A 2 -2.84 7.95 -19.69
C PHE A 2 -3.06 6.43 -19.83
N MET A 3 -3.33 5.96 -21.05
CA MET A 3 -3.65 4.55 -21.33
C MET A 3 -2.54 3.59 -20.85
N GLY A 4 -1.27 4.00 -20.90
CA GLY A 4 -0.16 3.18 -20.41
C GLY A 4 -0.21 2.91 -18.90
N HIS A 5 -0.65 3.88 -18.08
CA HIS A 5 -0.79 3.66 -16.63
C HIS A 5 -1.93 2.69 -16.33
N TRP A 6 -3.00 2.75 -17.11
CA TRP A 6 -4.13 1.82 -16.98
C TRP A 6 -3.72 0.38 -17.33
N LEU A 7 -3.01 0.18 -18.44
CA LEU A 7 -2.48 -1.14 -18.83
C LEU A 7 -1.49 -1.68 -17.81
N MET A 8 -0.62 -0.83 -17.27
CA MET A 8 0.32 -1.20 -16.21
C MET A 8 -0.41 -1.68 -14.96
N GLY A 9 -1.50 -1.02 -14.57
CA GLY A 9 -2.34 -1.47 -13.47
C GLY A 9 -2.93 -2.86 -13.69
N ILE A 10 -3.53 -3.12 -14.87
CA ILE A 10 -4.05 -4.45 -15.22
C ILE A 10 -2.94 -5.50 -15.16
N PHE A 11 -1.79 -5.20 -15.77
CA PHE A 11 -0.64 -6.10 -15.76
C PHE A 11 -0.20 -6.43 -14.34
N PHE A 12 -0.07 -5.42 -13.47
CA PHE A 12 0.29 -5.61 -12.07
C PHE A 12 -0.70 -6.53 -11.34
N TYR A 13 -2.01 -6.29 -11.44
CA TYR A 13 -3.01 -7.11 -10.76
C TYR A 13 -3.00 -8.58 -11.21
N VAL A 14 -2.84 -8.83 -12.52
CA VAL A 14 -2.75 -10.19 -13.06
C VAL A 14 -1.47 -10.88 -12.56
N MET A 15 -0.33 -10.22 -12.68
CA MET A 15 0.96 -10.80 -12.30
C MET A 15 1.06 -11.04 -10.79
N MET A 16 0.47 -10.17 -9.97
CA MET A 16 0.43 -10.35 -8.52
C MET A 16 -0.28 -11.65 -8.14
N GLY A 17 -1.45 -11.92 -8.74
CA GLY A 17 -2.20 -13.16 -8.50
C GLY A 17 -1.41 -14.40 -8.92
N VAL A 18 -0.80 -14.36 -10.11
CA VAL A 18 0.04 -15.45 -10.63
C VAL A 18 1.26 -15.69 -9.74
N ALA A 19 1.95 -14.63 -9.30
CA ALA A 19 3.16 -14.75 -8.50
C ALA A 19 2.87 -15.35 -7.11
N VAL A 20 1.80 -14.89 -6.44
CA VAL A 20 1.37 -15.47 -5.16
C VAL A 20 0.96 -16.94 -5.31
N TRP A 21 0.28 -17.28 -6.41
CA TRP A 21 -0.09 -18.66 -6.70
C TRP A 21 1.15 -19.56 -6.87
N ILE A 22 2.12 -19.12 -7.67
CA ILE A 22 3.36 -19.87 -7.90
C ILE A 22 4.13 -20.09 -6.60
N GLU A 23 4.19 -19.08 -5.72
CA GLU A 23 4.85 -19.23 -4.43
C GLU A 23 4.09 -20.17 -3.47
N GLY A 24 2.76 -20.11 -3.46
CA GLY A 24 1.93 -20.87 -2.53
C GLY A 24 1.63 -22.31 -2.94
N ILE A 25 1.80 -22.68 -4.21
CA ILE A 25 1.32 -23.97 -4.71
C ILE A 25 1.99 -25.18 -4.04
N SER A 26 3.28 -25.09 -3.72
CA SER A 26 3.99 -26.17 -3.02
C SER A 26 3.42 -26.40 -1.63
N SER A 27 3.15 -25.31 -0.89
CA SER A 27 2.54 -25.39 0.44
C SER A 27 1.13 -25.98 0.41
N LEU A 28 0.36 -25.68 -0.65
CA LEU A 28 -0.99 -26.24 -0.83
C LEU A 28 -0.96 -27.73 -1.19
N GLN A 29 0.02 -28.17 -2.00
CA GLN A 29 0.17 -29.57 -2.40
C GLN A 29 0.61 -30.47 -1.25
N GLU A 30 1.40 -29.94 -0.32
CA GLU A 30 1.81 -30.62 0.92
C GLU A 30 0.71 -30.60 2.00
N PHE A 31 -0.34 -29.77 1.83
CA PHE A 31 -1.40 -29.61 2.81
C PHE A 31 -2.42 -30.76 2.74
N GLY A 32 -2.20 -31.81 3.55
CA GLY A 32 -3.23 -32.80 3.85
C GLY A 32 -4.31 -32.19 4.74
N VAL A 33 -5.58 -32.30 4.36
CA VAL A 33 -6.72 -31.77 5.15
C VAL A 33 -6.97 -32.68 6.34
N HIS A 34 -6.61 -32.23 7.54
CA HIS A 34 -6.88 -32.94 8.79
C HIS A 34 -7.63 -32.04 9.78
N LEU A 35 -8.64 -32.60 10.48
CA LEU A 35 -9.53 -31.84 11.37
C LEU A 35 -8.82 -31.25 12.61
N ASP A 36 -7.66 -31.79 12.98
CA ASP A 36 -6.79 -31.27 14.04
C ASP A 36 -6.07 -29.97 13.67
N GLN A 37 -6.12 -29.56 12.40
CA GLN A 37 -5.59 -28.29 11.90
C GLN A 37 -6.55 -27.10 12.11
N LEU A 38 -7.82 -27.36 12.49
CA LEU A 38 -8.79 -26.32 12.88
C LEU A 38 -8.53 -25.77 14.29
N LYS A 39 -7.44 -26.17 14.95
CA LYS A 39 -7.08 -25.67 16.28
C LYS A 39 -6.71 -24.20 16.19
N PHE A 40 -7.31 -23.40 17.07
CA PHE A 40 -6.97 -21.99 17.23
C PHE A 40 -5.51 -21.87 17.71
N VAL A 41 -4.64 -21.36 16.84
CA VAL A 41 -3.24 -21.07 17.18
C VAL A 41 -3.17 -19.62 17.68
N PRO A 42 -2.57 -19.34 18.84
CA PRO A 42 -2.42 -17.99 19.33
C PRO A 42 -1.57 -17.15 18.36
N PRO A 43 -1.88 -15.85 18.21
CA PRO A 43 -1.13 -14.98 17.31
C PRO A 43 0.33 -14.89 17.75
N THR A 44 1.23 -15.01 16.79
CA THR A 44 2.66 -14.77 17.03
C THR A 44 2.94 -13.27 17.15
N PRO A 45 4.09 -12.84 17.70
CA PRO A 45 4.50 -11.44 17.65
C PRO A 45 4.51 -10.86 16.23
N ARG A 46 4.89 -11.68 15.24
CA ARG A 46 4.80 -11.34 13.81
C ARG A 46 3.36 -11.05 13.41
N THR A 47 2.44 -11.96 13.75
CA THR A 47 1.01 -11.78 13.49
C THR A 47 0.49 -10.49 14.11
N PHE A 48 0.82 -10.23 15.37
CA PHE A 48 0.39 -9.02 16.06
C PHE A 48 0.91 -7.75 15.37
N ILE A 49 2.22 -7.67 15.08
CA ILE A 49 2.84 -6.50 14.44
C ILE A 49 2.24 -6.27 13.05
N SER A 50 2.22 -7.31 12.20
CA SER A 50 1.68 -7.20 10.84
C SER A 50 0.21 -6.81 10.85
N PHE A 51 -0.60 -7.39 11.74
CA PHE A 51 -2.02 -7.08 11.87
C PHE A 51 -2.25 -5.62 12.28
N VAL A 52 -1.53 -5.13 13.29
CA VAL A 52 -1.64 -3.73 13.74
C VAL A 52 -1.27 -2.76 12.62
N ILE A 53 -0.15 -3.00 11.92
CA ILE A 53 0.26 -2.17 10.78
C ILE A 53 -0.83 -2.20 9.68
N PHE A 54 -1.30 -3.38 9.32
CA PHE A 54 -2.31 -3.56 8.27
C PHE A 54 -3.60 -2.80 8.57
N VAL A 55 -4.14 -2.94 9.79
CA VAL A 55 -5.41 -2.32 10.18
C VAL A 55 -5.27 -0.80 10.25
N LEU A 56 -4.21 -0.28 10.88
CA LEU A 56 -4.01 1.16 10.99
C LEU A 56 -3.79 1.80 9.61
N ALA A 57 -2.95 1.19 8.77
CA ALA A 57 -2.70 1.68 7.42
C ALA A 57 -3.96 1.62 6.55
N SER A 58 -4.73 0.53 6.61
CA SER A 58 -6.01 0.41 5.90
C SER A 58 -7.03 1.46 6.36
N GLY A 59 -7.08 1.75 7.66
CA GLY A 59 -7.91 2.81 8.23
C GLY A 59 -7.54 4.18 7.66
N VAL A 60 -6.26 4.55 7.73
CA VAL A 60 -5.76 5.82 7.19
C VAL A 60 -6.03 5.93 5.70
N GLN A 61 -5.75 4.88 4.92
CA GLN A 61 -5.97 4.87 3.47
C GLN A 61 -7.47 5.06 3.15
N ARG A 62 -8.35 4.33 3.84
CA ARG A 62 -9.81 4.45 3.70
C ARG A 62 -10.29 5.86 4.02
N ASP A 63 -9.86 6.44 5.14
CA ASP A 63 -10.31 7.76 5.58
C ASP A 63 -9.84 8.85 4.61
N CYS A 64 -8.60 8.74 4.12
CA CYS A 64 -8.07 9.63 3.08
C CYS A 64 -8.89 9.54 1.79
N HIS A 65 -9.16 8.33 1.29
CA HIS A 65 -9.97 8.17 0.07
C HIS A 65 -11.42 8.62 0.28
N GLY A 66 -12.01 8.33 1.43
CA GLY A 66 -13.34 8.80 1.80
C GLY A 66 -13.41 10.33 1.76
N TYR A 67 -12.45 11.00 2.38
CA TYR A 67 -12.34 12.46 2.34
C TYR A 67 -12.15 12.98 0.91
N LEU A 68 -11.17 12.46 0.16
CA LEU A 68 -10.90 12.89 -1.22
C LEU A 68 -12.11 12.70 -2.13
N SER A 69 -12.89 11.63 -1.94
CA SER A 69 -14.11 11.37 -2.70
C SER A 69 -15.25 12.36 -2.39
N SER A 70 -15.22 12.98 -1.21
CA SER A 70 -16.22 13.98 -0.79
C SER A 70 -15.94 15.38 -1.36
N LEU A 71 -14.72 15.61 -1.86
CA LEU A 71 -14.32 16.91 -2.39
C LEU A 71 -14.98 17.19 -3.74
N LYS A 72 -15.22 18.47 -4.01
CA LYS A 72 -15.53 18.90 -5.38
C LYS A 72 -14.34 18.57 -6.28
N GLN A 73 -14.64 18.10 -7.48
CA GLN A 73 -13.62 17.68 -8.44
C GLN A 73 -12.56 18.77 -8.60
N TYR A 74 -11.30 18.37 -8.37
CA TYR A 74 -10.12 19.26 -8.37
C TYR A 74 -10.18 20.36 -7.30
N SER A 75 -10.04 19.94 -6.03
CA SER A 75 -9.85 20.82 -4.88
C SER A 75 -8.54 20.48 -4.17
N VAL A 76 -7.93 21.45 -3.49
CA VAL A 76 -6.81 21.21 -2.58
C VAL A 76 -7.36 20.60 -1.28
N PRO A 77 -6.84 19.45 -0.83
CA PRO A 77 -7.22 18.85 0.45
C PRO A 77 -6.89 19.77 1.62
N ASP A 78 -7.89 20.08 2.44
CA ASP A 78 -7.77 20.84 3.69
C ASP A 78 -8.27 19.99 4.86
N HIS A 79 -7.53 18.92 5.14
CA HIS A 79 -7.77 18.03 6.26
C HIS A 79 -6.44 17.77 6.97
N PRO A 80 -6.39 17.59 8.31
CA PRO A 80 -5.14 17.45 9.07
C PRO A 80 -4.14 16.43 8.49
N VAL A 81 -4.64 15.30 7.97
CA VAL A 81 -3.79 14.25 7.36
C VAL A 81 -3.04 14.74 6.10
N PHE A 82 -3.53 15.77 5.42
CA PHE A 82 -2.95 16.37 4.21
C PHE A 82 -2.20 17.68 4.47
N GLN A 83 -2.13 18.15 5.72
CA GLN A 83 -1.49 19.45 6.03
C GLN A 83 0.00 19.43 5.75
N SER A 84 0.66 18.31 6.04
CA SER A 84 2.10 18.16 5.90
C SER A 84 2.52 17.21 4.77
N VAL A 85 1.59 16.44 4.19
CA VAL A 85 1.87 15.47 3.12
C VAL A 85 0.81 15.59 2.03
N VAL A 86 1.23 15.57 0.77
CA VAL A 86 0.32 15.66 -0.39
C VAL A 86 -0.47 14.36 -0.58
N CYS A 87 0.20 13.21 -0.50
CA CYS A 87 -0.40 11.89 -0.75
C CYS A 87 -0.18 10.92 0.44
N PRO A 88 -0.71 11.20 1.65
CA PRO A 88 -0.53 10.34 2.82
C PRO A 88 -1.09 8.92 2.62
N HIS A 89 -2.14 8.78 1.83
CA HIS A 89 -2.76 7.49 1.51
C HIS A 89 -1.85 6.56 0.70
N TYR A 90 -0.88 7.10 -0.06
CA TYR A 90 0.08 6.27 -0.79
C TYR A 90 1.11 5.62 0.12
N LEU A 91 1.55 6.32 1.18
CA LEU A 91 2.38 5.72 2.21
C LEU A 91 1.59 4.64 2.97
N ALA A 92 0.31 4.91 3.28
CA ALA A 92 -0.56 3.92 3.90
C ALA A 92 -0.66 2.64 3.05
N GLU A 93 -0.79 2.76 1.73
CA GLU A 93 -0.77 1.60 0.83
C GLU A 93 0.54 0.81 0.91
N CYS A 94 1.69 1.49 0.94
CA CYS A 94 2.99 0.83 1.11
C CYS A 94 3.07 0.06 2.44
N LEU A 95 2.52 0.61 3.52
CA LEU A 95 2.49 -0.06 4.82
C LEU A 95 1.58 -1.31 4.82
N ILE A 96 0.50 -1.31 4.03
CA ILE A 96 -0.34 -2.49 3.82
C ILE A 96 0.47 -3.61 3.15
N TYR A 97 1.18 -3.31 2.06
CA TYR A 97 2.05 -4.30 1.40
C TYR A 97 3.19 -4.78 2.30
N LEU A 98 3.77 -3.90 3.13
CA LEU A 98 4.76 -4.29 4.14
C LEU A 98 4.18 -5.27 5.16
N ALA A 99 2.99 -5.01 5.68
CA ALA A 99 2.32 -5.90 6.62
C ALA A 99 2.03 -7.27 5.99
N ILE A 100 1.58 -7.31 4.73
CA ILE A 100 1.37 -8.57 4.00
C ILE A 100 2.71 -9.29 3.80
N ALA A 101 3.79 -8.58 3.43
CA ALA A 101 5.11 -9.18 3.26
C ALA A 101 5.64 -9.78 4.56
N LEU A 102 5.48 -9.11 5.68
CA LEU A 102 5.87 -9.63 7.00
C LEU A 102 5.03 -10.85 7.39
N GLN A 103 3.72 -10.82 7.17
CA GLN A 103 2.82 -11.92 7.57
C GLN A 103 2.98 -13.16 6.69
N ALA A 104 3.15 -12.98 5.37
CA ALA A 104 3.29 -14.06 4.41
C ALA A 104 4.71 -14.65 4.33
N ALA A 105 5.61 -14.22 5.21
CA ALA A 105 7.00 -14.66 5.18
C ALA A 105 7.11 -16.16 5.50
N PRO A 106 7.83 -16.95 4.67
CA PRO A 106 8.01 -18.37 4.91
C PRO A 106 8.81 -18.61 6.21
N GLN A 107 8.80 -19.85 6.70
CA GLN A 107 9.54 -20.24 7.90
C GLN A 107 11.04 -19.92 7.73
N GLY A 108 11.63 -19.27 8.72
CA GLY A 108 13.03 -18.83 8.68
C GLY A 108 13.29 -17.52 7.93
N ALA A 109 12.29 -16.94 7.25
CA ALA A 109 12.39 -15.62 6.64
C ALA A 109 11.63 -14.56 7.45
N ILE A 110 12.07 -13.30 7.35
CA ILE A 110 11.41 -12.14 7.98
C ILE A 110 10.32 -11.57 7.07
N VAL A 111 10.52 -11.64 5.75
CA VAL A 111 9.61 -11.10 4.74
C VAL A 111 9.39 -12.12 3.61
N ASN A 112 8.19 -12.09 3.04
CA ASN A 112 7.87 -12.71 1.77
C ASN A 112 8.50 -11.91 0.64
N ARG A 113 9.35 -12.55 -0.17
CA ARG A 113 10.11 -11.86 -1.22
C ARG A 113 9.22 -11.43 -2.40
N THR A 114 8.21 -12.21 -2.74
CA THR A 114 7.25 -11.89 -3.81
C THR A 114 6.46 -10.63 -3.46
N ILE A 115 5.90 -10.58 -2.24
CA ILE A 115 5.17 -9.40 -1.78
C ILE A 115 6.12 -8.21 -1.57
N LEU A 116 7.37 -8.44 -1.15
CA LEU A 116 8.38 -7.38 -1.07
C LEU A 116 8.67 -6.76 -2.46
N CYS A 117 8.77 -7.56 -3.52
CA CYS A 117 8.89 -7.05 -4.88
C CYS A 117 7.67 -6.21 -5.28
N ALA A 118 6.46 -6.64 -4.90
CA ALA A 118 5.24 -5.87 -5.11
C ALA A 118 5.26 -4.54 -4.34
N LEU A 119 5.71 -4.54 -3.09
CA LEU A 119 5.90 -3.32 -2.29
C LEU A 119 6.86 -2.35 -2.99
N VAL A 120 8.00 -2.82 -3.49
CA VAL A 120 8.96 -1.96 -4.20
C VAL A 120 8.30 -1.35 -5.45
N PHE A 121 7.59 -2.14 -6.24
CA PHE A 121 6.86 -1.65 -7.41
C PHE A 121 5.84 -0.58 -7.03
N VAL A 122 5.00 -0.85 -6.03
CA VAL A 122 3.96 0.07 -5.54
C VAL A 122 4.58 1.35 -5.01
N ALA A 123 5.64 1.27 -4.20
CA ALA A 123 6.33 2.44 -3.66
C ALA A 123 6.92 3.34 -4.76
N VAL A 124 7.53 2.75 -5.79
CA VAL A 124 8.05 3.51 -6.94
C VAL A 124 6.92 4.14 -7.74
N ASN A 125 5.89 3.37 -8.08
CA ASN A 125 4.76 3.85 -8.89
C ASN A 125 3.99 4.98 -8.19
N LEU A 126 3.67 4.79 -6.91
CA LEU A 126 3.00 5.81 -6.11
C LEU A 126 3.91 6.99 -5.79
N GLY A 127 5.21 6.77 -5.63
CA GLY A 127 6.18 7.86 -5.49
C GLY A 127 6.17 8.79 -6.70
N VAL A 128 6.33 8.24 -7.91
CA VAL A 128 6.24 9.01 -9.16
C VAL A 128 4.89 9.74 -9.27
N THR A 129 3.80 9.07 -8.89
CA THR A 129 2.45 9.67 -8.89
C THR A 129 2.31 10.81 -7.86
N ALA A 130 2.94 10.69 -6.69
CA ALA A 130 2.93 11.72 -5.65
C ALA A 130 3.70 12.97 -6.09
N ASP A 131 4.84 12.81 -6.76
CA ASP A 131 5.60 13.93 -7.35
C ASP A 131 4.78 14.65 -8.43
N GLY A 132 4.15 13.88 -9.34
CA GLY A 132 3.24 14.44 -10.34
C GLY A 132 2.05 15.16 -9.71
N THR A 133 1.48 14.62 -8.64
CA THR A 133 0.34 15.22 -7.92
C THR A 133 0.73 16.52 -7.23
N LYS A 134 1.90 16.57 -6.59
CA LYS A 134 2.41 17.80 -5.97
C LYS A 134 2.66 18.89 -7.04
N THR A 135 3.28 18.52 -8.16
CA THR A 135 3.52 19.43 -9.28
C THR A 135 2.22 19.97 -9.85
N TRP A 136 1.25 19.08 -10.08
CA TRP A 136 -0.07 19.46 -10.58
C TRP A 136 -0.82 20.41 -9.63
N TYR A 137 -0.77 20.16 -8.31
CA TYR A 137 -1.37 21.09 -7.34
C TYR A 137 -0.72 22.47 -7.38
N ALA A 138 0.63 22.55 -7.44
CA ALA A 138 1.35 23.82 -7.55
C ALA A 138 0.99 24.59 -8.83
N GLU A 139 0.92 23.90 -9.97
CA GLU A 139 0.54 24.51 -11.25
C GLU A 139 -0.92 24.98 -11.27
N LYS A 140 -1.82 24.22 -10.63
CA LYS A 140 -3.26 24.48 -10.69
C LYS A 140 -3.75 25.50 -9.67
N PHE A 141 -3.17 25.49 -8.46
CA PHE A 141 -3.66 26.27 -7.30
C PHE A 141 -2.60 27.19 -6.69
N GLY A 142 -1.43 27.32 -7.32
CA GLY A 142 -0.31 28.10 -6.79
C GLY A 142 0.64 27.27 -5.94
N SER A 143 1.92 27.65 -5.93
CA SER A 143 2.98 26.96 -5.19
C SER A 143 2.73 26.89 -3.68
N GLU A 144 2.04 27.89 -3.14
CA GLU A 144 1.61 28.01 -1.75
C GLU A 144 0.69 26.86 -1.31
N SER A 145 -0.04 26.24 -2.25
CA SER A 145 -0.96 25.13 -1.95
C SER A 145 -0.27 23.86 -1.45
N VAL A 146 1.02 23.70 -1.78
CA VAL A 146 1.85 22.53 -1.46
C VAL A 146 3.19 22.91 -0.82
N GLU A 147 3.36 24.19 -0.46
CA GLU A 147 4.57 24.68 0.20
C GLU A 147 4.77 23.97 1.54
N GLY A 148 6.00 23.56 1.82
CA GLY A 148 6.34 22.81 3.02
C GLY A 148 5.80 21.37 3.12
N LYS A 149 4.94 20.93 2.18
CA LYS A 149 4.38 19.56 2.20
C LYS A 149 5.33 18.54 1.60
N TRP A 150 5.52 17.41 2.27
CA TRP A 150 6.16 16.22 1.67
C TRP A 150 5.25 15.60 0.63
N ARG A 151 5.80 14.86 -0.34
CA ARG A 151 5.01 14.20 -1.38
C ARG A 151 4.29 13.00 -0.82
N MET A 152 5.04 12.11 -0.18
CA MET A 152 4.54 10.81 0.27
C MET A 152 5.12 10.41 1.63
N VAL A 153 6.42 10.59 1.85
CA VAL A 153 7.10 10.11 3.08
C VAL A 153 7.43 11.31 3.97
N PRO A 154 6.74 11.50 5.10
CA PRO A 154 7.02 12.60 6.02
C PRO A 154 8.49 12.64 6.42
N TYR A 155 9.05 13.84 6.54
CA TYR A 155 10.45 14.10 6.89
C TYR A 155 11.51 13.55 5.94
N VAL A 156 11.12 12.97 4.81
CA VAL A 156 12.04 12.44 3.81
C VAL A 156 11.79 13.10 2.46
N TRP A 157 10.57 12.95 1.92
CA TRP A 157 10.28 13.31 0.53
C TRP A 157 8.81 13.57 0.23
#